data_AF-S6U3I1-F1
#
_entry.id   AF-S6U3I1-F1
#
_cell.length_a   1.000
_cell.length_b   1.000
_cell.length_c   1.000
_cell.angle_alpha   90.00
_cell.angle_beta   90.00
_cell.angle_gamma   90.00
#
_symmetry.space_group_name_H-M   'P 1'
#
loop_
_entity.id
_entity.type
_entity.pdbx_description
1 polymer ?
#
loop_
_entity_poly.entity_id
_entity_poly.type
_entity_poly.pdbx_seq_one_letter_code
_entity_poly.pdbx_strand_id
1 'polypeptide(L)'
;MKKPILTLGRVVLTLLVVTLAAVVVWRMVMYYMYAPWTRDGHIRADIVQIAPDVSGLIQKVEVTDNQPVHKGQVLFTIDQDRFRLALR
;
A
#
# COMPACT_ATOMS: atom_id res chain seq x y z
N MET A 1 -2.05 -44.85 50.87
CA MET A 1 -2.82 -43.58 50.91
C MET A 1 -2.66 -42.88 49.56
N LYS A 2 -3.70 -42.89 48.72
CA LYS A 2 -3.65 -42.29 47.37
C LYS A 2 -3.41 -40.78 47.54
N LYS A 3 -2.36 -40.21 46.93
CA LYS A 3 -1.98 -38.78 47.05
C LYS A 3 -2.85 -37.93 46.10
N PRO A 4 -4.06 -37.50 46.51
CA PRO A 4 -5.06 -36.97 45.60
C PRO A 4 -4.68 -35.56 45.10
N ILE A 5 -3.86 -34.85 45.87
CA ILE A 5 -3.30 -33.52 45.56
C ILE A 5 -2.41 -33.56 44.31
N LEU A 6 -1.62 -34.63 44.14
CA LEU A 6 -0.77 -34.80 42.96
C LEU A 6 -1.61 -35.11 41.71
N THR A 7 -2.73 -35.83 41.86
CA THR A 7 -3.66 -36.12 40.77
C THR A 7 -4.44 -34.88 40.36
N LEU A 8 -4.89 -34.07 41.33
CA LEU A 8 -5.61 -32.82 41.08
C LEU A 8 -4.72 -31.80 40.36
N GLY A 9 -3.46 -31.65 40.78
CA GLY A 9 -2.50 -30.78 40.09
C GLY A 9 -2.25 -31.20 38.63
N ARG A 10 -2.19 -32.51 38.35
CA ARG A 10 -2.08 -33.02 36.97
C ARG A 10 -3.31 -32.71 36.14
N VAL A 11 -4.51 -32.88 36.69
CA VAL A 11 -5.77 -32.56 36.00
C VAL A 11 -5.86 -31.07 35.68
N VAL A 12 -5.55 -30.19 36.65
CA VAL A 12 -5.55 -28.74 36.43
C VAL A 12 -4.53 -28.33 35.36
N LEU A 13 -3.32 -28.88 35.40
CA LEU A 13 -2.31 -28.61 34.38
C LEU A 13 -2.76 -29.07 32.99
N THR A 14 -3.34 -30.27 32.88
CA THR A 14 -3.88 -30.76 31.61
C THR A 14 -5.00 -29.86 31.09
N LEU A 15 -5.93 -29.45 31.95
CA LEU A 15 -7.00 -28.53 31.55
C LEU A 15 -6.46 -27.18 31.08
N LEU A 16 -5.49 -26.60 31.78
CA LEU A 16 -4.83 -25.35 31.38
C LEU A 16 -4.21 -25.46 29.98
N VAL A 17 -3.47 -26.53 29.73
CA VAL A 17 -2.84 -26.77 28.41
C VAL A 17 -3.89 -26.95 27.32
N VAL A 18 -4.97 -27.70 27.59
CA VAL A 18 -6.06 -27.90 26.62
C VAL A 18 -6.78 -26.60 26.32
N THR A 19 -7.09 -25.78 27.33
CA THR A 19 -7.72 -24.48 27.14
C THR A 19 -6.83 -23.53 26.34
N LEU A 20 -5.53 -23.49 26.64
CA LEU A 20 -4.57 -22.68 25.88
C LEU A 20 -4.51 -23.14 24.41
N ALA A 21 -4.43 -24.44 24.17
CA ALA A 21 -4.43 -24.99 22.82
C ALA A 21 -5.72 -24.63 22.05
N ALA A 22 -6.87 -24.74 22.71
CA ALA A 22 -8.16 -24.38 22.11
C ALA A 22 -8.21 -22.88 21.73
N VAL A 23 -7.70 -21.99 22.58
CA VAL A 23 -7.61 -20.55 22.29
C VAL A 23 -6.68 -20.28 21.10
N VAL A 24 -5.52 -20.95 21.03
CA VAL A 24 -4.58 -20.79 19.92
C VAL A 24 -5.22 -21.25 18.60
N VAL A 25 -5.84 -22.44 18.60
CA VAL A 25 -6.54 -22.96 17.42
C VAL A 25 -7.66 -22.03 16.99
N TRP A 26 -8.48 -21.56 17.94
CA TRP A 26 -9.55 -20.60 17.66
C TRP A 26 -8.99 -19.35 16.98
N ARG A 27 -7.93 -18.74 17.52
CA ARG A 27 -7.33 -17.52 16.97
C ARG A 27 -6.77 -17.74 15.57
N MET A 28 -6.15 -18.89 15.33
CA MET A 28 -5.59 -19.24 14.03
C MET A 28 -6.71 -19.44 12.98
N VAL A 29 -7.78 -20.14 13.33
CA VAL A 29 -8.97 -20.29 12.47
C VAL A 29 -9.58 -18.93 12.17
N MET A 30 -9.76 -18.08 13.19
CA MET A 30 -10.32 -16.75 13.01
C MET A 30 -9.49 -15.90 12.04
N TYR A 31 -8.16 -15.92 12.18
CA TYR A 31 -7.27 -15.20 11.26
C TYR A 31 -7.39 -15.76 9.84
N TYR A 32 -7.33 -17.08 9.69
CA TYR A 32 -7.34 -17.70 8.37
C TYR A 32 -8.69 -17.57 7.64
N MET A 33 -9.79 -17.59 8.37
CA MET A 33 -11.14 -17.51 7.79
C MET A 33 -11.63 -16.09 7.57
N TYR A 34 -11.22 -15.13 8.42
CA TYR A 34 -11.78 -13.78 8.42
C TYR A 34 -10.77 -12.67 8.13
N ALA A 35 -9.48 -12.96 7.94
CA ALA A 35 -8.56 -11.97 7.38
C ALA A 35 -8.66 -12.01 5.85
N PRO A 36 -9.31 -11.01 5.22
CA PRO A 36 -9.39 -10.97 3.77
C PRO A 36 -7.99 -10.78 3.20
N TRP A 37 -7.57 -11.72 2.36
CA TRP A 37 -6.36 -11.61 1.58
C TRP A 37 -6.72 -11.88 0.13
N THR A 38 -6.14 -11.08 -0.77
CA THR A 38 -6.28 -11.32 -2.21
C THR A 38 -4.96 -11.01 -2.89
N ARG A 39 -4.61 -11.81 -3.89
CA ARG A 39 -3.50 -11.50 -4.79
C ARG A 39 -3.91 -10.51 -5.89
N ASP A 40 -5.21 -10.26 -6.02
CA ASP A 40 -5.82 -9.42 -7.06
C ASP A 40 -6.07 -7.98 -6.58
N GLY A 41 -5.29 -7.51 -5.60
CA GLY A 41 -5.32 -6.11 -5.19
C GLY A 41 -4.80 -5.21 -6.31
N HIS A 42 -5.66 -4.38 -6.89
CA HIS A 42 -5.28 -3.42 -7.92
C HIS A 42 -5.50 -1.99 -7.42
N ILE A 43 -4.47 -1.15 -7.56
CA ILE A 43 -4.56 0.30 -7.31
C ILE A 43 -4.86 0.97 -8.65
N ARG A 44 -5.91 1.80 -8.68
CA ARG A 44 -6.23 2.64 -9.85
C ARG A 44 -5.81 4.07 -9.56
N ALA A 45 -5.23 4.71 -10.56
CA ALA A 45 -4.91 6.13 -10.55
C ALA A 45 -5.43 6.75 -11.84
N ASP A 46 -5.97 7.96 -11.74
CA ASP A 46 -6.38 8.73 -12.91
C ASP A 46 -5.13 9.36 -13.54
N ILE A 47 -4.75 8.87 -14.72
CA ILE A 47 -3.59 9.37 -15.47
C ILE A 47 -4.09 10.27 -16.59
N VAL A 48 -3.74 11.54 -16.53
CA VAL A 48 -4.06 12.53 -17.58
C VAL A 48 -2.79 12.84 -18.35
N GLN A 49 -2.79 12.59 -19.66
CA GLN A 49 -1.71 13.01 -20.53
C GLN A 49 -1.82 14.50 -20.82
N ILE A 50 -0.71 15.21 -20.67
CA ILE A 50 -0.63 16.65 -20.91
C ILE A 50 0.23 16.86 -22.15
N ALA A 51 -0.28 17.64 -23.10
CA ALA A 51 0.45 18.06 -24.29
C ALA A 51 0.38 19.60 -24.39
N PRO A 52 1.39 20.24 -24.99
CA PRO A 52 1.33 21.67 -25.28
C PRO A 52 0.42 21.92 -26.49
N ASP A 53 -0.19 23.11 -26.55
CA ASP A 53 -1.05 23.52 -27.67
C ASP A 53 -0.28 23.77 -28.98
N VAL A 54 1.06 23.86 -28.92
CA VAL A 54 1.92 24.15 -30.06
C VAL A 54 3.07 23.16 -30.15
N SER A 55 3.48 22.84 -31.38
CA SER A 55 4.63 21.97 -31.65
C SER A 55 5.95 22.73 -31.46
N GLY A 56 6.93 22.10 -30.82
CA GLY A 56 8.28 22.65 -30.69
C GLY A 56 9.22 21.75 -29.90
N LEU A 57 10.50 22.14 -29.85
CA LEU A 57 11.51 21.43 -29.06
C LEU A 57 11.35 21.78 -27.57
N ILE A 58 11.53 20.79 -26.69
CA ILE A 58 11.52 21.03 -25.24
C ILE A 58 12.84 21.72 -24.86
N GLN A 59 12.76 22.90 -24.25
CA GLN A 59 13.92 23.63 -23.75
C GLN A 59 14.32 23.17 -22.35
N LYS A 60 13.34 22.95 -21.47
CA LYS A 60 13.58 22.54 -20.08
C LYS A 60 12.38 21.78 -19.51
N VAL A 61 12.66 20.81 -18.65
CA VAL A 61 11.67 20.10 -17.82
C VAL A 61 11.88 20.57 -16.37
N GLU A 62 10.86 21.11 -15.74
CA GLU A 62 10.91 21.75 -14.41
C GLU A 62 10.46 20.80 -13.28
N VAL A 63 10.09 19.57 -13.62
CA VAL A 63 9.60 18.57 -12.68
C VAL A 63 10.41 17.28 -12.75
N THR A 64 10.48 16.58 -11.63
CA THR A 64 11.02 15.22 -11.55
C THR A 64 9.90 14.19 -11.44
N ASP A 65 10.26 12.93 -11.60
CA ASP A 65 9.31 11.83 -11.46
C ASP A 65 8.63 11.83 -10.07
N ASN A 66 7.34 11.51 -10.05
CA ASN A 66 6.45 11.49 -8.87
C ASN A 66 6.42 12.78 -8.02
N GLN A 67 6.88 13.91 -8.57
CA GLN A 67 6.81 15.19 -7.86
C GLN A 67 5.35 15.64 -7.68
N PRO A 68 4.92 16.02 -6.46
CA PRO A 68 3.64 16.67 -6.26
C PRO A 68 3.61 18.03 -6.97
N VAL A 69 2.58 18.24 -7.81
CA VAL A 69 2.40 19.48 -8.57
C VAL A 69 1.07 20.14 -8.25
N HIS A 70 1.00 21.46 -8.45
CA HIS A 70 -0.20 22.26 -8.24
C HIS A 70 -0.73 22.82 -9.55
N LYS A 71 -2.03 23.18 -9.59
CA LYS A 71 -2.63 23.80 -10.76
C LYS A 71 -1.88 25.10 -11.13
N GLY A 72 -1.52 25.23 -12.40
CA GLY A 72 -0.77 26.37 -12.93
C GLY A 72 0.74 26.27 -12.78
N GLN A 73 1.25 25.20 -12.15
CA GLN A 73 2.68 24.94 -12.11
C GLN A 73 3.21 24.55 -13.49
N VAL A 74 4.31 25.19 -13.90
CA VAL A 74 4.99 24.86 -15.16
C VAL A 74 5.65 23.49 -15.05
N LEU A 75 5.34 22.61 -16.00
CA LEU A 75 5.91 21.25 -16.06
C LEU A 75 7.13 21.20 -16.98
N PHE A 76 7.03 21.81 -18.16
CA PHE A 76 8.12 21.94 -19.12
C PHE A 76 7.90 23.19 -19.98
N THR A 77 8.97 23.67 -20.60
CA THR A 77 8.95 24.86 -21.47
C THR A 77 9.39 24.48 -22.87
N ILE A 78 8.68 24.97 -23.89
CA ILE A 78 9.04 24.83 -25.30
C ILE A 78 10.01 25.96 -25.70
N ASP A 79 10.98 25.65 -26.55
CA ASP A 79 11.90 26.62 -27.15
C ASP A 79 11.15 27.76 -27.87
N GLN A 80 11.34 28.98 -27.35
CA GLN A 80 10.63 30.17 -27.81
C GLN A 80 11.34 30.92 -28.94
N ASP A 81 12.58 30.58 -29.29
CA ASP A 81 13.36 31.38 -30.24
C ASP A 81 12.73 31.39 -31.64
N ARG A 82 12.23 30.24 -32.10
CA ARG A 82 11.51 30.13 -33.38
C ARG A 82 10.22 30.94 -33.40
N PHE A 83 9.47 30.95 -32.29
CA PHE A 83 8.23 31.71 -32.18
C PHE A 83 8.48 33.22 -32.15
N ARG A 84 9.52 33.67 -31.43
CA ARG A 84 9.92 35.07 -31.37
C ARG A 84 10.42 35.60 -32.71
N LEU A 85 11.14 34.77 -33.48
CA LEU A 85 11.59 35.12 -34.82
C LEU A 85 10.43 35.27 -35.82
N ALA A 86 9.40 34.43 -35.71
CA ALA A 86 8.24 34.48 -36.60
C ALA A 86 7.31 35.70 -36.37
N LEU A 87 7.39 36.34 -35.20
CA LEU A 87 6.56 37.49 -34.81
C LEU A 87 7.25 38.85 -35.04
N ARG A 88 8.48 38.85 -35.52
CA ARG A 88 9.20 40.06 -35.95
C ARG A 88 8.87 40.40 -37.39
#